data_AF-A0A923Q2W2-F1
#
_entry.id   AF-A0A923Q2W2-F1
#
_cell.length_a   1.000
_cell.length_b   1.000
_cell.length_c   1.000
_cell.angle_alpha   90.00
_cell.angle_beta   90.00
_cell.angle_gamma   90.00
#
_symmetry.space_group_name_H-M   'P 1'
#
loop_
_entity.id
_entity.type
_entity.pdbx_description
1 polymer ?
#
loop_
_entity_poly.entity_id
_entity_poly.type
_entity_poly.pdbx_seq_one_letter_code
_entity_poly.pdbx_strand_id
1 'polypeptide(L)'
;MNHFANVIFSLLIFAAGSNAFATAISPGNILGRYDVNASAFFKKVRIDFKVINEKEFEIFQYDRDGKPEETCNGTYNIVQNKSLRMGVATITTVLKGIFNCPSNRTKMIDFDLDFQNKSVEDIVTGTTVIITTSMAPMKIKANVKKIGN
;
A
#
# COMPACT_ATOMS: atom_id res chain seq x y z
N MET A 1 22.29 8.09 -64.02
CA MET A 1 23.19 7.05 -63.48
C MET A 1 23.91 7.63 -62.28
N ASN A 2 23.83 6.92 -61.15
CA ASN A 2 24.69 7.03 -59.95
C ASN A 2 24.54 8.34 -59.12
N HIS A 3 24.45 8.37 -57.79
CA HIS A 3 24.76 7.41 -56.74
C HIS A 3 23.78 7.56 -55.56
N PHE A 4 23.42 6.42 -54.98
CA PHE A 4 22.95 6.29 -53.60
C PHE A 4 23.93 6.94 -52.63
N ALA A 5 23.42 7.72 -51.67
CA ALA A 5 24.13 8.04 -50.43
C ALA A 5 23.16 7.90 -49.26
N ASN A 6 23.16 6.70 -48.69
CA ASN A 6 22.69 6.44 -47.33
C ASN A 6 23.54 7.28 -46.36
N VAL A 7 22.92 8.14 -45.56
CA VAL A 7 23.44 8.48 -44.23
C VAL A 7 22.29 8.48 -43.24
N ILE A 8 22.30 7.43 -42.42
CA ILE A 8 21.46 7.14 -41.27
C ILE A 8 21.53 8.32 -40.31
N PHE A 9 20.41 9.00 -40.04
CA PHE A 9 20.33 10.01 -38.99
C PHE A 9 20.04 9.28 -37.67
N SER A 10 21.08 9.13 -36.88
CA SER A 10 21.12 8.41 -35.61
C SER A 10 20.11 8.96 -34.60
N LEU A 11 19.17 8.11 -34.21
CA LEU A 11 18.23 8.32 -33.12
C LEU A 11 18.97 8.15 -31.78
N LEU A 12 19.63 9.20 -31.28
CA LEU A 12 20.14 9.24 -29.90
C LEU A 12 19.04 9.80 -28.99
N ILE A 13 18.02 8.98 -28.73
CA ILE A 13 17.21 9.18 -27.53
C ILE A 13 18.07 8.68 -26.38
N PHE A 14 18.65 9.62 -25.64
CA PHE A 14 19.16 9.38 -24.30
C PHE A 14 17.98 8.92 -23.45
N ALA A 15 17.69 7.62 -23.46
CA ALA A 15 16.98 6.97 -22.39
C ALA A 15 17.93 6.96 -21.18
N ALA A 16 18.03 8.12 -20.52
CA ALA A 16 18.38 8.17 -19.12
C ALA A 16 17.21 7.54 -18.36
N GLY A 17 17.11 6.20 -18.46
CA GLY A 17 16.37 5.40 -17.51
C GLY A 17 17.10 5.56 -16.18
N SER A 18 16.72 6.59 -15.42
CA SER A 18 17.00 6.62 -14.00
C SER A 18 16.51 5.29 -13.45
N ASN A 19 17.43 4.47 -12.94
CA ASN A 19 17.07 3.35 -12.09
C ASN A 19 16.24 3.96 -10.96
N ALA A 20 14.92 3.87 -11.05
CA ALA A 20 14.03 4.25 -9.95
C ALA A 20 14.35 3.24 -8.85
N PHE A 21 15.22 3.62 -7.92
CA PHE A 21 15.46 2.85 -6.72
C PHE A 21 14.11 2.73 -6.02
N ALA A 22 13.63 1.50 -5.87
CA ALA A 22 12.37 1.22 -5.20
C ALA A 22 12.38 1.87 -3.81
N THR A 23 11.45 2.80 -3.57
CA THR A 23 11.41 3.60 -2.36
C THR A 23 10.88 2.72 -1.23
N ALA A 24 11.64 2.59 -0.15
CA ALA A 24 11.19 1.84 1.03
C ALA A 24 9.97 2.53 1.67
N ILE A 25 9.01 1.75 2.15
CA ILE A 25 7.78 2.24 2.78
C ILE A 25 8.11 2.91 4.13
N SER A 26 7.70 4.17 4.31
CA SER A 26 7.95 5.00 5.51
C SER A 26 6.78 5.96 5.78
N PRO A 27 6.64 6.51 7.01
CA PRO A 27 5.48 7.36 7.34
C PRO A 27 5.31 8.57 6.41
N GLY A 28 6.41 9.18 5.97
CA GLY A 28 6.37 10.35 5.09
C GLY A 28 6.00 10.05 3.63
N ASN A 29 6.14 8.81 3.16
CA ASN A 29 5.89 8.46 1.74
C ASN A 29 4.62 7.62 1.51
N ILE A 30 3.94 7.22 2.58
CA ILE A 30 2.65 6.54 2.53
C ILE A 30 1.45 7.48 2.71
N LEU A 31 1.67 8.79 2.63
CA LEU A 31 0.57 9.75 2.68
C LEU A 31 -0.31 9.62 1.44
N GLY A 32 -1.63 9.66 1.64
CA GLY A 32 -2.61 9.67 0.56
C GLY A 32 -3.77 8.70 0.77
N ARG A 33 -4.51 8.45 -0.31
CA ARG A 33 -5.70 7.60 -0.32
C ARG A 33 -5.42 6.27 -1.00
N TYR A 34 -5.93 5.21 -0.40
CA TYR A 34 -5.70 3.83 -0.81
C TYR A 34 -7.02 3.08 -0.89
N ASP A 35 -7.23 2.39 -2.00
CA ASP A 35 -8.30 1.41 -2.15
C ASP A 35 -7.79 0.06 -1.65
N VAL A 36 -8.47 -0.50 -0.65
CA VAL A 36 -8.14 -1.77 -0.02
C VAL A 36 -9.26 -2.76 -0.30
N ASN A 37 -8.95 -3.74 -1.14
CA ASN A 37 -9.87 -4.82 -1.50
C ASN A 37 -9.44 -6.10 -0.79
N ALA A 38 -10.16 -6.46 0.26
CA ALA A 38 -9.95 -7.69 1.01
C ALA A 38 -10.99 -8.74 0.64
N SER A 39 -10.58 -10.01 0.59
CA SER A 39 -11.51 -11.14 0.41
C SER A 39 -11.35 -12.10 1.58
N ALA A 40 -12.38 -12.20 2.42
CA ALA A 40 -12.41 -13.11 3.55
C ALA A 40 -13.75 -13.88 3.53
N PHE A 41 -13.68 -15.22 3.63
CA PHE A 41 -14.85 -16.10 3.75
C PHE A 41 -16.00 -15.76 2.78
N PHE A 42 -15.71 -15.73 1.48
CA PHE A 42 -16.67 -15.45 0.39
C PHE A 42 -17.27 -14.03 0.38
N LYS A 43 -16.86 -13.15 1.29
CA LYS A 43 -17.22 -11.73 1.29
C LYS A 43 -16.04 -10.91 0.80
N LYS A 44 -16.30 -10.11 -0.24
CA LYS A 44 -15.39 -9.05 -0.67
C LYS A 44 -15.73 -7.82 0.16
N VAL A 45 -14.72 -7.23 0.77
CA VAL A 45 -14.85 -5.98 1.51
C VAL A 45 -13.96 -4.96 0.82
N ARG A 46 -14.55 -3.82 0.49
CA ARG A 46 -13.86 -2.68 -0.07
C ARG A 46 -13.79 -1.58 0.99
N ILE A 47 -12.59 -1.09 1.22
CA ILE A 47 -12.30 -0.10 2.24
C ILE A 47 -11.45 0.98 1.59
N ASP A 48 -11.82 2.24 1.77
CA ASP A 48 -10.88 3.33 1.48
C ASP A 48 -10.09 3.64 2.75
N PHE A 49 -8.77 3.54 2.64
CA PHE A 49 -7.83 3.85 3.69
C PHE A 49 -7.12 5.15 3.34
N LYS A 50 -7.26 6.19 4.16
CA LYS A 50 -6.66 7.50 3.91
C LYS A 50 -5.66 7.82 5.02
N VAL A 51 -4.40 7.92 4.66
CA VAL A 51 -3.34 8.35 5.56
C VAL A 51 -3.28 9.87 5.55
N ILE A 52 -3.62 10.49 6.69
CA ILE A 52 -3.73 11.95 6.82
C ILE A 52 -2.36 12.56 7.06
N ASN A 53 -1.57 11.94 7.94
CA ASN A 53 -0.22 12.39 8.30
C ASN A 53 0.63 11.17 8.70
N GLU A 54 1.82 11.42 9.24
CA GLU A 54 2.78 10.38 9.62
C GLU A 54 2.33 9.48 10.79
N LYS A 55 1.17 9.76 11.39
CA LYS A 55 0.66 9.04 12.57
C LYS A 55 -0.82 8.68 12.50
N GLU A 56 -1.62 9.40 11.72
CA GLU A 56 -3.08 9.30 11.73
C GLU A 56 -3.63 8.85 10.38
N PHE A 57 -4.71 8.07 10.42
CA PHE A 57 -5.45 7.64 9.25
C PHE A 57 -6.97 7.65 9.48
N GLU A 58 -7.70 7.64 8.37
CA GLU A 58 -9.14 7.45 8.27
C GLU A 58 -9.44 6.16 7.49
N ILE A 59 -10.43 5.40 7.96
CA ILE A 59 -10.97 4.22 7.27
C ILE A 59 -12.42 4.51 6.90
N PHE A 60 -12.74 4.36 5.63
CA PHE A 60 -14.12 4.43 5.13
C PHE A 60 -14.55 3.01 4.75
N GLN A 61 -15.53 2.49 5.48
CA GLN A 61 -16.15 1.23 5.12
C GLN A 61 -17.31 1.50 4.15
N TYR A 62 -17.33 0.78 3.03
CA TYR A 62 -18.44 0.80 2.09
C TYR A 62 -19.41 -0.37 2.36
N ASP A 63 -20.70 -0.10 2.32
CA ASP A 63 -21.74 -1.13 2.30
C ASP A 63 -21.75 -1.90 0.96
N ARG A 64 -22.67 -2.86 0.84
CA ARG A 64 -22.87 -3.66 -0.38
C ARG A 64 -23.36 -2.81 -1.57
N ASP A 65 -23.95 -1.65 -1.31
CA ASP A 65 -24.47 -0.71 -2.31
C ASP A 65 -23.44 0.36 -2.69
N GLY A 66 -22.22 0.27 -2.13
CA GLY A 66 -21.11 1.20 -2.41
C GLY A 66 -21.26 2.55 -1.72
N LYS A 67 -22.12 2.68 -0.70
CA LYS A 67 -22.24 3.90 0.10
C LYS A 67 -21.33 3.81 1.33
N PRO A 68 -20.67 4.91 1.71
CA PRO A 68 -19.88 4.94 2.93
C PRO A 68 -20.81 4.82 4.15
N GLU A 69 -20.65 3.74 4.93
CA GLU A 69 -21.44 3.53 6.16
C GLU A 69 -20.91 4.39 7.30
N GLU A 70 -19.59 4.41 7.47
CA GLU A 70 -18.96 5.05 8.60
C GLU A 70 -17.49 5.39 8.32
N THR A 71 -17.01 6.47 8.92
CA THR A 71 -15.60 6.86 8.94
C THR A 71 -15.01 6.55 10.32
N CYS A 72 -14.04 5.65 10.35
CA CYS A 72 -13.31 5.30 11.56
C CYS A 72 -11.94 5.98 11.57
N ASN A 73 -11.51 6.46 12.73
CA ASN A 73 -10.24 7.17 12.86
C ASN A 73 -9.26 6.33 13.66
N GLY A 74 -7.99 6.40 13.29
CA GLY A 74 -6.96 5.64 13.97
C GLY A 74 -5.58 6.25 13.89
N THR A 75 -4.68 5.62 14.63
CA THR A 75 -3.26 5.92 14.61
C THR A 75 -2.47 4.71 14.18
N TYR A 76 -1.32 4.94 13.56
CA TYR A 76 -0.45 3.88 13.11
C TYR A 76 1.01 4.15 13.44
N ASN A 77 1.79 3.07 13.37
CA ASN A 77 3.24 3.10 13.39
C ASN A 77 3.78 2.12 12.35
N ILE A 78 4.92 2.44 11.73
CA ILE A 78 5.61 1.56 10.79
C ILE A 78 6.78 0.90 11.50
N VAL A 79 6.76 -0.43 11.55
CA VAL A 79 7.84 -1.24 12.09
C VAL A 79 8.58 -1.89 10.93
N GLN A 80 9.86 -1.54 10.79
CA GLN A 80 10.75 -2.18 9.82
C GLN A 80 11.64 -3.19 10.54
N ASN A 81 11.59 -4.44 10.11
CA ASN A 81 12.50 -5.47 10.59
C ASN A 81 13.51 -5.81 9.49
N LYS A 82 14.79 -5.61 9.79
CA LYS A 82 15.88 -6.00 8.92
C LYS A 82 16.40 -7.36 9.38
N SER A 83 16.27 -8.37 8.53
CA SER A 83 16.86 -9.69 8.75
C SER A 83 17.95 -9.94 7.72
N LEU A 84 19.10 -10.46 8.18
CA LEU A 84 20.19 -10.90 7.31
C LEU A 84 20.20 -12.42 7.32
N ARG A 85 19.88 -13.06 6.19
CA ARG A 85 19.98 -14.52 6.04
C ARG A 85 20.86 -14.82 4.84
N MET A 86 21.94 -15.58 5.07
CA MET A 86 22.91 -16.00 4.04
C MET A 86 23.40 -14.83 3.14
N GLY A 87 23.73 -13.68 3.75
CA GLY A 87 24.23 -12.52 3.02
C GLY A 87 23.17 -11.69 2.29
N VAL A 88 21.90 -12.12 2.26
CA VAL A 88 20.79 -11.35 1.69
C VAL A 88 20.10 -10.58 2.82
N ALA A 89 20.12 -9.25 2.70
CA ALA A 89 19.37 -8.37 3.60
C ALA A 89 17.91 -8.31 3.12
N THR A 90 16.98 -8.74 3.98
CA THR A 90 15.55 -8.65 3.74
C THR A 90 14.97 -7.63 4.70
N ILE A 91 14.30 -6.62 4.18
CA ILE A 91 13.56 -5.64 4.97
C ILE A 91 12.10 -6.05 4.89
N THR A 92 11.50 -6.36 6.04
CA THR A 92 10.06 -6.52 6.15
C THR A 92 9.47 -5.26 6.78
N THR A 93 8.44 -4.71 6.14
CA THR A 93 7.75 -3.52 6.63
C THR A 93 6.34 -3.87 7.07
N VAL A 94 6.02 -3.58 8.32
CA VAL A 94 4.69 -3.81 8.89
C VAL A 94 4.12 -2.48 9.39
N LEU A 95 2.97 -2.08 8.88
CA LEU A 95 2.21 -0.97 9.43
C LEU A 95 1.25 -1.52 10.48
N LYS A 96 1.44 -1.11 11.72
CA LYS A 96 0.60 -1.47 12.85
C LYS A 96 -0.35 -0.33 13.14
N GLY A 97 -1.64 -0.56 13.00
CA GLY A 97 -2.67 0.45 13.19
C GLY A 97 -3.61 0.06 14.31
N ILE A 98 -4.17 1.08 14.97
CA ILE A 98 -5.27 0.93 15.91
C ILE A 98 -6.32 1.99 15.57
N PHE A 99 -7.57 1.59 15.45
CA PHE A 99 -8.68 2.51 15.18
C PHE A 99 -9.91 2.22 16.03
N ASN A 100 -10.79 3.20 16.08
CA ASN A 100 -12.15 3.04 16.59
C ASN A 100 -13.14 3.72 15.64
N CYS A 101 -14.39 3.27 15.70
CA CYS A 101 -15.47 3.82 14.90
C CYS A 101 -16.43 4.62 15.80
N PRO A 102 -17.00 5.76 15.33
CA PRO A 102 -17.96 6.55 16.09
C PRO A 102 -19.13 5.77 16.70
N SER A 103 -19.63 4.77 15.98
CA SER A 103 -20.71 3.85 16.36
C SER A 103 -20.35 2.97 17.55
N ASN A 104 -19.05 2.73 17.77
CA ASN A 104 -18.55 1.88 18.83
C ASN A 104 -17.17 2.33 19.34
N ARG A 105 -17.16 3.47 20.05
CA ARG A 105 -15.92 4.06 20.60
C ARG A 105 -15.26 3.23 21.69
N THR A 106 -15.98 2.30 22.32
CA THR A 106 -15.45 1.43 23.38
C THR A 106 -14.63 0.27 22.82
N LYS A 107 -14.83 -0.08 21.54
CA LYS A 107 -14.09 -1.16 20.88
C LYS A 107 -12.93 -0.58 20.06
N MET A 108 -11.72 -0.76 20.58
CA MET A 108 -10.50 -0.51 19.81
C MET A 108 -10.17 -1.74 18.96
N ILE A 109 -9.88 -1.51 17.68
CA ILE A 109 -9.51 -2.54 16.73
C ILE A 109 -8.06 -2.31 16.32
N ASP A 110 -7.21 -3.28 16.64
CA ASP A 110 -5.85 -3.37 16.16
C ASP A 110 -5.78 -4.14 14.84
N PHE A 111 -4.83 -3.75 14.00
CA PHE A 111 -4.46 -4.48 12.80
C PHE A 111 -2.97 -4.30 12.45
N ASP A 112 -2.44 -5.30 11.77
CA ASP A 112 -1.11 -5.31 11.17
C ASP A 112 -1.25 -5.48 9.66
N LEU A 113 -0.72 -4.54 8.88
CA LEU A 113 -0.52 -4.63 7.43
C LEU A 113 0.94 -4.99 7.15
N ASP A 114 1.18 -6.24 6.78
CA ASP A 114 2.49 -6.73 6.38
C ASP A 114 2.70 -6.51 4.88
N PHE A 115 3.55 -5.53 4.57
CA PHE A 115 3.99 -5.22 3.22
C PHE A 115 5.15 -6.10 2.77
N GLN A 116 5.68 -7.01 3.60
CA GLN A 116 6.78 -7.89 3.26
C GLN A 116 7.95 -7.11 2.65
N ASN A 117 8.40 -7.48 1.45
CA ASN A 117 9.47 -6.83 0.69
C ASN A 117 8.95 -5.80 -0.35
N LYS A 118 7.73 -5.29 -0.18
CA LYS A 118 7.13 -4.33 -1.11
C LYS A 118 7.65 -2.92 -0.90
N SER A 119 7.60 -2.15 -1.97
CA SER A 119 8.02 -0.76 -2.10
C SER A 119 6.83 0.18 -2.26
N VAL A 120 7.06 1.49 -2.19
CA VAL A 120 6.02 2.50 -2.44
C VAL A 120 5.46 2.37 -3.86
N GLU A 121 6.33 2.09 -4.83
CA GLU A 121 5.95 1.93 -6.24
C GLU A 121 4.99 0.75 -6.44
N ASP A 122 5.22 -0.36 -5.72
CA ASP A 122 4.30 -1.51 -5.71
C ASP A 122 2.89 -1.10 -5.25
N ILE A 123 2.79 -0.23 -4.24
CA ILE A 123 1.51 0.26 -3.73
C ILE A 123 0.81 1.16 -4.76
N VAL A 124 1.56 1.96 -5.51
CA VAL A 124 1.00 2.80 -6.59
C VAL A 124 0.42 1.93 -7.71
N THR A 125 1.12 0.86 -8.10
CA THR A 125 0.64 -0.07 -9.13
C THR A 125 -0.47 -1.01 -8.63
N GLY A 126 -0.57 -1.20 -7.32
CA GLY A 126 -1.46 -2.16 -6.67
C GLY A 126 -0.69 -3.41 -6.26
N THR A 127 -0.67 -3.70 -4.96
CA THR A 127 0.09 -4.83 -4.40
C THR A 127 -0.75 -5.63 -3.42
N THR A 128 -0.37 -6.89 -3.22
CA THR A 128 -1.00 -7.75 -2.21
C THR A 128 -0.26 -7.63 -0.90
N VAL A 129 -0.99 -7.31 0.16
CA VAL A 129 -0.51 -7.28 1.55
C VAL A 129 -1.23 -8.34 2.38
N ILE A 130 -0.66 -8.65 3.54
CA ILE A 130 -1.31 -9.51 4.52
C ILE A 130 -1.83 -8.63 5.66
N ILE A 131 -3.14 -8.70 5.90
CA ILE A 131 -3.81 -8.04 7.02
C ILE A 131 -4.03 -9.07 8.13
N THR A 132 -3.63 -8.73 9.35
CA THR A 132 -4.05 -9.42 10.57
C THR A 132 -4.81 -8.41 11.42
N THR A 133 -5.95 -8.77 12.02
CA THR A 133 -6.75 -7.84 12.83
C THR A 133 -7.36 -8.55 14.03
N SER A 134 -7.53 -7.88 15.17
CA SER A 134 -8.21 -8.48 16.32
C SER A 134 -9.68 -8.81 16.09
N MET A 135 -10.30 -8.29 15.04
CA MET A 135 -11.66 -8.67 14.66
C MET A 135 -11.76 -10.09 14.11
N ALA A 136 -10.67 -10.62 13.56
CA ALA A 136 -10.64 -11.94 12.94
C ALA A 136 -9.25 -12.56 13.14
N PRO A 137 -9.11 -13.67 13.89
CA PRO A 137 -7.82 -14.30 14.19
C PRO A 137 -7.27 -15.10 13.00
N MET A 138 -7.28 -14.50 11.81
CA MET A 138 -6.83 -15.09 10.55
C MET A 138 -6.02 -14.05 9.76
N LYS A 139 -5.13 -14.55 8.91
CA LYS A 139 -4.43 -13.72 7.92
C LYS A 139 -5.32 -13.52 6.70
N ILE A 140 -5.63 -12.28 6.39
CA ILE A 140 -6.46 -11.88 5.24
C ILE A 140 -5.53 -11.34 4.17
N LYS A 141 -5.65 -11.85 2.94
CA LYS A 141 -4.97 -11.24 1.80
C LYS A 141 -5.82 -10.08 1.30
N ALA A 142 -5.19 -8.92 1.14
CA ALA A 142 -5.83 -7.74 0.58
C ALA A 142 -4.98 -7.16 -0.54
N ASN A 143 -5.64 -6.65 -1.58
CA ASN A 143 -5.00 -5.82 -2.58
C ASN A 143 -5.11 -4.36 -2.13
N VAL A 144 -3.97 -3.68 -2.05
CA VAL A 144 -3.87 -2.26 -1.69
C VAL A 144 -3.33 -1.51 -2.89
N LYS A 145 -4.05 -0.46 -3.30
CA LYS A 145 -3.65 0.41 -4.39
C LYS A 145 -3.80 1.87 -4.01
N LYS A 146 -2.76 2.69 -4.24
CA LYS A 146 -2.88 4.14 -4.08
C LYS A 146 -3.78 4.71 -5.18
N ILE A 147 -4.80 5.48 -4.80
CA ILE A 147 -5.79 6.07 -5.72
C ILE A 147 -5.73 7.61 -5.76
N GLY A 148 -5.00 8.23 -4.83
CA GLY A 148 -4.82 9.68 -4.81
C GLY A 148 -3.99 10.17 -3.63
N ASN A 149 -3.84 11.49 -3.53
CA ASN A 149 -3.36 12.17 -2.33
C ASN A 149 -4.56 12.70 -1.53
#